data_AF-A0A554A0R7-F1
#
_entry.id   AF-A0A554A0R7-F1
#
_cell.length_a   1.000
_cell.length_b   1.000
_cell.length_c   1.000
_cell.angle_alpha   90.00
_cell.angle_beta   90.00
_cell.angle_gamma   90.00
#
_symmetry.space_group_name_H-M   'P 1'
#
loop_
_entity.id
_entity.type
_entity.pdbx_description
1 polymer ?
#
loop_
_entity_poly.entity_id
_entity_poly.type
_entity_poly.pdbx_seq_one_letter_code
_entity_poly.pdbx_strand_id
1 'polypeptide(L)'
;MIKQSLKISVIVATFLIGVLVGVFSIQTAFGGGLEENDYPKNGAGETYGSALFVESSEEEPDLISAIGTNGTNGYVKKIDLDEVTGEADKPKSPVEALKKQEERERNQDIEIPLYKEDGKTIIGKFEIYIGTE
;
A
#
# COMPACT_ATOMS: atom_id res chain seq x y z
N MET A 1 -0.59 49.28 -45.73
CA MET A 1 -1.46 48.93 -44.58
C MET A 1 -0.62 48.16 -43.58
N ILE A 2 -0.69 48.55 -42.30
CA ILE A 2 -0.34 47.77 -41.08
C ILE A 2 1.17 47.52 -40.88
N LYS A 3 1.87 48.25 -40.01
CA LYS A 3 1.87 48.27 -38.52
C LYS A 3 2.62 47.10 -37.86
N GLN A 4 3.58 47.52 -37.03
CA GLN A 4 3.83 47.08 -35.66
C GLN A 4 4.69 45.82 -35.41
N SER A 5 5.79 46.11 -34.73
CA SER A 5 6.68 45.29 -33.90
C SER A 5 5.96 44.35 -32.93
N LEU A 6 6.44 43.10 -32.74
CA LEU A 6 6.46 42.45 -31.42
C LEU A 6 7.38 41.21 -31.33
N LYS A 7 8.45 41.38 -30.54
CA LYS A 7 9.14 40.50 -29.57
C LYS A 7 9.24 38.97 -29.77
N ILE A 8 10.50 38.54 -29.67
CA ILE A 8 11.04 37.20 -29.39
C ILE A 8 10.35 36.54 -28.19
N SER A 9 9.91 35.29 -28.36
CA SER A 9 9.76 34.32 -27.26
C SER A 9 10.66 33.12 -27.53
N VAL A 10 11.53 32.88 -26.55
CA VAL A 10 12.54 31.82 -26.48
C VAL A 10 11.86 30.48 -26.17
N ILE A 11 12.61 29.40 -26.43
CA ILE A 11 12.44 28.00 -25.97
C ILE A 11 11.77 27.08 -26.99
N VAL A 12 12.56 26.60 -27.94
CA VAL A 12 12.48 25.20 -28.39
C VAL A 12 13.88 24.65 -28.23
N ALA A 13 14.17 24.08 -27.05
CA ALA A 13 15.43 23.40 -26.81
C ALA A 13 15.52 22.19 -27.74
N THR A 14 16.46 22.29 -28.66
CA THR A 14 16.77 21.32 -29.71
C THR A 14 17.22 19.98 -29.13
N PHE A 15 16.57 18.90 -29.58
CA PHE A 15 17.00 17.52 -29.46
C PHE A 15 18.42 17.34 -30.05
N LEU A 16 19.39 16.92 -29.24
CA LEU A 16 20.64 16.32 -29.71
C LEU A 16 20.99 15.11 -28.84
N ILE A 17 20.52 13.96 -29.33
CA ILE A 17 21.15 12.64 -29.39
C ILE A 17 22.39 12.44 -28.52
N GLY A 18 22.26 11.56 -27.53
CA GLY A 18 23.36 10.84 -26.88
C GLY A 18 22.91 9.43 -26.54
N VAL A 19 22.87 8.55 -27.55
CA VAL A 19 22.63 7.11 -27.38
C VAL A 19 23.83 6.52 -26.66
N LEU A 20 23.68 6.21 -25.37
CA LEU A 20 24.54 5.30 -24.63
C LEU A 20 23.75 4.00 -24.45
N VAL A 21 24.19 2.99 -25.18
CA VAL A 21 23.63 1.65 -25.28
C VAL A 21 23.58 1.00 -23.89
N GLY A 22 22.36 0.81 -23.38
CA GLY A 22 22.05 -0.13 -22.31
C GLY A 22 20.99 -1.09 -22.84
N VAL A 23 21.38 -2.32 -23.10
CA VAL A 23 20.52 -3.36 -23.67
C VAL A 23 19.48 -3.75 -22.62
N PHE A 24 18.25 -3.25 -22.72
CA PHE A 24 17.10 -3.89 -22.09
C PHE A 24 16.02 -4.07 -23.15
N SER A 25 15.75 -5.33 -23.43
CA SER A 25 14.90 -5.83 -24.50
C SER A 25 13.60 -5.04 -24.59
N ILE A 26 13.37 -4.43 -25.75
CA ILE A 26 12.03 -4.10 -26.22
C ILE A 26 11.30 -5.44 -26.36
N GLN A 27 10.44 -5.80 -25.41
CA GLN A 27 9.50 -6.89 -25.57
C GLN A 27 8.09 -6.30 -25.73
N THR A 28 7.76 -6.10 -27.01
CA THR A 28 6.47 -6.36 -27.67
C THR A 28 5.17 -6.14 -26.90
N ALA A 29 4.33 -5.28 -27.49
CA ALA A 29 2.90 -5.18 -27.28
C ALA A 29 2.17 -6.54 -27.31
N PHE A 30 0.96 -6.53 -26.73
CA PHE A 30 -0.07 -7.57 -26.55
C PHE A 30 -0.03 -8.34 -25.22
N GLY A 31 -0.84 -7.85 -24.28
CA GLY A 31 -1.36 -8.63 -23.17
C GLY A 31 -2.01 -7.70 -22.17
N GLY A 32 -3.34 -7.68 -22.10
CA GLY A 32 -4.04 -7.12 -20.94
C GLY A 32 -3.53 -7.87 -19.71
N GLY A 33 -2.70 -7.21 -18.91
CA GLY A 33 -2.09 -7.75 -17.72
C GLY A 33 -2.49 -6.83 -16.58
N LEU A 34 -3.21 -7.42 -15.62
CA LEU A 34 -3.48 -6.98 -14.25
C LEU A 34 -3.01 -5.56 -13.94
N GLU A 35 -3.95 -4.63 -13.73
CA GLU A 35 -3.59 -3.35 -13.11
C GLU A 35 -3.03 -3.66 -11.72
N GLU A 36 -1.70 -3.76 -11.62
CA GLU A 36 -0.99 -3.68 -10.35
C GLU A 36 -1.39 -2.34 -9.74
N ASN A 37 -2.10 -2.36 -8.61
CA ASN A 37 -2.44 -1.13 -7.91
C ASN A 37 -1.14 -0.34 -7.66
N ASP A 38 -0.98 0.79 -8.35
CA ASP A 38 0.26 1.59 -8.33
C ASP A 38 0.34 2.40 -7.03
N TYR A 39 0.60 1.69 -5.92
CA TYR A 39 0.80 2.30 -4.62
C TYR A 39 2.18 2.99 -4.56
N PRO A 40 2.25 4.18 -3.96
CA PRO A 40 3.54 4.79 -3.67
C PRO A 40 4.34 3.90 -2.71
N LYS A 41 5.67 3.95 -2.85
CA LYS A 41 6.61 3.21 -2.00
C LYS A 41 7.38 4.15 -1.08
N ASN A 42 7.56 3.74 0.17
CA ASN A 42 8.35 4.51 1.14
C ASN A 42 9.87 4.26 0.94
N GLY A 43 10.71 4.85 1.80
CA GLY A 43 12.16 4.70 1.73
C GLY A 43 12.70 3.28 2.01
N ALA A 44 11.86 2.38 2.52
CA ALA A 44 12.16 0.96 2.70
C ALA A 44 11.63 0.09 1.54
N GLY A 45 10.90 0.68 0.58
CA GLY A 45 10.28 -0.02 -0.54
C GLY A 45 8.89 -0.59 -0.26
N GLU A 46 8.34 -0.37 0.94
CA GLU A 46 6.99 -0.82 1.33
C GLU A 46 5.93 0.03 0.62
N THR A 47 4.88 -0.62 0.09
CA THR A 47 3.73 0.08 -0.49
C THR A 47 2.81 0.61 0.60
N TYR A 48 2.22 1.80 0.39
CA TYR A 48 1.28 2.37 1.34
C TYR A 48 0.05 2.97 0.67
N GLY A 49 -1.13 2.78 1.26
CA GLY A 49 -2.37 3.29 0.69
C GLY A 49 -3.63 2.70 1.31
N SER A 50 -4.77 2.96 0.65
CA SER A 50 -6.06 2.42 1.04
C SER A 50 -6.29 1.05 0.40
N ALA A 51 -6.75 0.08 1.19
CA ALA A 51 -7.22 -1.23 0.71
C ALA A 51 -8.72 -1.23 0.32
N LEU A 52 -9.41 -0.08 0.34
CA LEU A 52 -10.87 -0.02 0.14
C LEU A 52 -11.36 -0.48 -1.24
N PHE A 53 -10.49 -0.50 -2.26
CA PHE A 53 -10.86 -0.76 -3.65
C PHE A 53 -10.09 -1.93 -4.28
N VAL A 54 -9.41 -2.74 -3.47
CA VAL A 54 -8.71 -3.93 -3.96
C VAL A 54 -9.67 -5.11 -4.10
N GLU A 55 -9.42 -5.99 -5.09
CA GLU A 55 -10.26 -7.17 -5.30
C GLU A 55 -9.77 -8.40 -4.52
N SER A 56 -8.50 -8.39 -4.11
CA SER A 56 -7.84 -9.50 -3.42
C SER A 56 -6.88 -9.00 -2.34
N SER A 57 -6.60 -9.83 -1.32
CA SER A 57 -5.63 -9.49 -0.27
C SER A 57 -4.23 -9.30 -0.88
N GLU A 58 -3.88 -10.07 -1.91
CA GLU A 58 -2.60 -9.97 -2.61
C GLU A 58 -2.35 -8.59 -3.25
N GLU A 59 -3.41 -7.85 -3.56
CA GLU A 59 -3.35 -6.50 -4.12
C GLU A 59 -3.26 -5.40 -3.05
N GLU A 60 -3.42 -5.71 -1.77
CA GLU A 60 -3.33 -4.74 -0.69
C GLU A 60 -1.90 -4.20 -0.50
N PRO A 61 -1.77 -2.93 -0.08
CA PRO A 61 -0.45 -2.38 0.24
C PRO A 61 0.12 -2.99 1.53
N ASP A 62 1.44 -2.96 1.68
CA ASP A 62 2.13 -3.41 2.90
C ASP A 62 1.68 -2.59 4.13
N LEU A 63 1.38 -1.31 3.92
CA LEU A 63 0.90 -0.34 4.89
C LEU A 63 -0.52 0.13 4.51
N ILE A 64 -1.51 -0.34 5.26
CA ILE A 64 -2.94 -0.07 5.01
C ILE A 64 -3.39 1.15 5.81
N SER A 65 -3.99 2.12 5.13
CA SER A 65 -4.52 3.35 5.71
C SER A 65 -5.55 3.07 6.80
N ALA A 66 -5.38 3.65 7.97
CA ALA A 66 -6.25 3.49 9.12
C ALA A 66 -6.40 4.78 9.93
N ILE A 67 -7.45 4.86 10.73
CA ILE A 67 -7.68 5.94 11.69
C ILE A 67 -7.50 5.35 13.09
N GLY A 68 -6.53 5.88 13.84
CA GLY A 68 -6.27 5.45 15.21
C GLY A 68 -7.35 5.87 16.20
N THR A 69 -7.27 5.34 17.42
CA THR A 69 -8.25 5.57 18.50
C THR A 69 -8.40 7.04 18.92
N ASN A 70 -7.42 7.88 18.61
CA ASN A 70 -7.43 9.31 18.85
C ASN A 70 -7.81 10.16 17.61
N GLY A 71 -8.31 9.53 16.54
CA GLY A 71 -8.66 10.20 15.28
C GLY A 71 -7.46 10.54 14.39
N THR A 72 -6.25 10.08 14.72
CA THR A 72 -5.05 10.31 13.91
C THR A 72 -5.06 9.40 12.68
N ASN A 73 -4.87 9.98 11.50
CA ASN A 73 -4.64 9.20 10.28
C ASN A 73 -3.23 8.61 10.28
N GLY A 74 -3.12 7.34 9.95
CA GLY A 74 -1.85 6.64 9.82
C GLY A 74 -2.02 5.35 9.04
N TYR A 75 -1.11 4.41 9.28
CA TYR A 75 -1.07 3.14 8.59
C TYR A 75 -0.89 2.00 9.57
N VAL A 76 -1.55 0.89 9.34
CA VAL A 76 -1.29 -0.39 10.02
C VAL A 76 -0.57 -1.31 9.04
N LYS A 77 0.28 -2.19 9.56
CA LYS A 77 0.93 -3.18 8.70
C LYS A 77 -0.07 -4.26 8.33
N LYS A 78 -0.08 -4.65 7.06
CA LYS A 78 -0.92 -5.75 6.58
C LYS A 78 -0.68 -7.03 7.39
N ILE A 79 0.57 -7.39 7.65
CA ILE A 79 0.91 -8.60 8.42
C ILE A 79 0.32 -8.60 9.83
N ASP A 80 0.27 -7.43 10.50
CA ASP A 80 -0.30 -7.30 11.84
C ASP A 80 -1.83 -7.49 11.78
N LEU A 81 -2.47 -7.00 10.71
CA LEU A 81 -3.90 -7.24 10.47
C LEU A 81 -4.17 -8.71 10.16
N ASP A 82 -3.41 -9.32 9.26
CA ASP A 82 -3.57 -10.71 8.82
C ASP A 82 -3.42 -11.69 9.99
N GLU A 83 -2.49 -11.43 10.91
CA GLU A 83 -2.29 -12.23 12.12
C GLU A 83 -3.55 -12.21 13.01
N VAL A 84 -4.12 -11.02 13.19
CA VAL A 84 -5.30 -10.80 14.02
C VAL A 84 -6.56 -11.38 13.39
N THR A 85 -6.79 -11.12 12.10
CA THR A 85 -7.96 -11.64 11.36
C THR A 85 -7.86 -13.13 11.10
N GLY A 86 -6.65 -13.70 11.08
CA GLY A 86 -6.40 -15.12 10.78
C GLY A 86 -6.22 -15.42 9.32
N GLU A 87 -5.99 -14.37 8.53
CA GLU A 87 -5.61 -14.49 7.14
C GLU A 87 -4.15 -14.93 6.99
N ALA A 88 -3.29 -14.63 7.98
CA ALA A 88 -1.87 -15.01 7.97
C ALA A 88 -1.66 -16.52 7.97
N ASP A 89 -2.47 -17.27 8.75
CA ASP A 89 -2.38 -18.72 8.83
C ASP A 89 -3.78 -19.35 8.92
N LYS A 90 -4.36 -19.65 7.76
CA LYS A 90 -5.53 -20.53 7.68
C LYS A 90 -5.19 -21.86 8.36
N PRO A 91 -5.97 -22.32 9.35
CA PRO A 91 -5.65 -23.53 10.09
C PRO A 91 -5.57 -24.73 9.15
N LYS A 92 -4.48 -25.48 9.22
CA LYS A 92 -4.22 -26.62 8.32
C LYS A 92 -4.93 -27.89 8.79
N SER A 93 -5.55 -27.84 9.97
CA SER A 93 -6.33 -28.93 10.56
C SER A 93 -7.43 -28.41 11.50
N PRO A 94 -8.49 -29.20 11.74
CA PRO A 94 -9.55 -28.83 12.69
C PRO A 94 -9.03 -28.59 14.12
N VAL A 95 -8.01 -29.33 14.56
CA VAL A 95 -7.42 -29.17 15.90
C VAL A 95 -6.68 -27.83 16.02
N GLU A 96 -5.97 -27.43 14.97
CA GLU A 96 -5.30 -26.12 14.93
C GLU A 96 -6.31 -24.96 14.89
N ALA A 97 -7.44 -25.16 14.20
CA ALA A 97 -8.53 -24.19 14.16
C ALA A 97 -9.12 -23.96 15.56
N LEU A 98 -9.40 -25.03 16.30
CA LEU A 98 -9.93 -24.95 17.67
C LEU A 98 -8.97 -24.22 18.62
N LYS A 99 -7.67 -24.52 18.54
CA LYS A 99 -6.67 -23.84 19.38
C LYS A 99 -6.57 -22.35 19.08
N LYS A 100 -6.60 -21.97 17.80
CA LYS A 100 -6.61 -20.55 17.38
C LYS A 100 -7.87 -19.84 17.81
N GLN A 101 -9.01 -20.54 17.80
CA GLN A 101 -10.27 -20.01 18.29
C GLN A 101 -10.23 -19.77 19.81
N GLU A 102 -9.77 -20.75 20.59
CA GLU A 102 -9.57 -20.61 22.05
C GLU A 102 -8.62 -19.44 22.40
N GLU A 103 -7.57 -19.21 21.60
CA GLU A 103 -6.64 -18.08 21.79
C GLU A 103 -7.29 -16.72 21.47
N ARG A 104 -8.25 -16.68 20.53
CA ARG A 104 -9.03 -15.48 20.15
C ARG A 104 -10.20 -15.21 21.08
N GLU A 105 -10.76 -16.25 21.71
CA GLU A 105 -11.81 -16.17 22.75
C GLU A 105 -11.34 -15.50 24.05
N ARG A 106 -10.12 -14.94 24.09
CA ARG A 106 -9.65 -14.10 25.20
C ARG A 106 -10.45 -12.80 25.39
N ASN A 107 -11.45 -12.51 24.55
CA ASN A 107 -12.41 -11.40 24.69
C ASN A 107 -11.74 -10.07 25.02
N GLN A 108 -10.60 -9.81 24.38
CA GLN A 108 -9.82 -8.60 24.59
C GLN A 108 -9.67 -7.90 23.25
N ASP A 109 -9.92 -6.59 23.29
CA ASP A 109 -9.65 -5.69 22.18
C ASP A 109 -8.17 -5.78 21.81
N ILE A 110 -7.90 -5.88 20.51
CA ILE A 110 -6.54 -6.01 20.02
C ILE A 110 -6.03 -4.65 19.57
N GLU A 111 -4.95 -4.19 20.20
CA GLU A 111 -4.26 -2.97 19.82
C GLU A 111 -3.15 -3.26 18.80
N ILE A 112 -3.24 -2.65 17.63
CA ILE A 112 -2.23 -2.67 16.58
C ILE A 112 -1.53 -1.30 16.54
N PRO A 113 -0.18 -1.23 16.43
CA PRO A 113 0.50 0.05 16.30
C PRO A 113 0.06 0.82 15.05
N LEU A 114 -0.18 2.12 15.19
CA LEU A 114 -0.43 3.02 14.07
C LEU A 114 0.88 3.70 13.67
N TYR A 115 1.30 3.53 12.43
CA TYR A 115 2.55 4.05 11.88
C TYR A 115 2.32 5.28 10.98
N LYS A 116 3.38 6.05 10.78
CA LYS A 116 3.50 6.98 9.65
C LYS A 116 3.77 6.19 8.35
N GLU A 117 3.68 6.86 7.19
CA GLU A 117 3.99 6.31 5.86
C GLU A 117 5.39 5.68 5.73
N ASP A 118 6.31 5.99 6.67
CA ASP A 118 7.66 5.43 6.70
C ASP A 118 7.73 3.99 7.25
N GLY A 119 6.60 3.41 7.70
CA GLY A 119 6.50 2.05 8.22
C GLY A 119 7.23 1.80 9.55
N LYS A 120 7.80 2.85 10.16
CA LYS A 120 8.72 2.77 11.29
C LYS A 120 8.32 3.65 12.46
N THR A 121 7.85 4.87 12.18
CA THR A 121 7.48 5.83 13.22
C THR A 121 6.09 5.52 13.74
N ILE A 122 6.00 5.08 14.99
CA ILE A 122 4.71 4.86 15.67
C ILE A 122 4.13 6.22 16.09
N ILE A 123 2.90 6.48 15.66
CA ILE A 123 2.16 7.74 15.89
C ILE A 123 0.86 7.52 16.68
N GLY A 124 0.52 6.27 17.00
CA GLY A 124 -0.67 5.95 17.80
C GLY A 124 -0.96 4.46 17.84
N LYS A 125 -2.23 4.13 18.04
CA LYS A 125 -2.75 2.78 18.02
C LYS A 125 -4.08 2.71 17.27
N PHE A 126 -4.28 1.59 16.59
CA PHE A 126 -5.52 1.14 15.98
C PHE A 126 -6.08 0.02 16.83
N GLU A 127 -7.41 -0.05 16.99
CA GLU A 127 -8.05 -1.01 17.89
C GLU A 127 -9.06 -1.85 17.11
N ILE A 128 -8.94 -3.16 17.23
CA ILE A 128 -9.87 -4.13 16.64
C ILE A 128 -10.73 -4.68 17.76
N TYR A 129 -12.03 -4.40 17.67
CA TYR A 129 -13.03 -4.96 18.56
C TYR A 129 -13.43 -6.36 18.08
N ILE A 130 -13.13 -7.38 18.88
CA ILE A 130 -13.63 -8.74 18.63
C ILE A 130 -14.98 -8.86 19.32
N GLY A 131 -16.06 -8.78 18.53
CA GLY A 131 -17.42 -8.91 19.05
C GLY A 131 -17.67 -10.28 19.65
N THR A 132 -18.16 -10.30 20.89
CA THR A 132 -18.69 -11.50 21.55
C THR A 132 -20.21 -11.53 21.37
N GLU A 133 -20.75 -12.59 20.75
CA GLU A 133 -22.20 -12.91 20.83
C GLU A 133 -22.53 -13.68 22.11
#